data_AF-A0A645DTT9-F1
#
_entry.id   AF-A0A645DTT9-F1
#
_cell.length_a   1.000
_cell.length_b   1.000
_cell.length_c   1.000
_cell.angle_alpha   90.00
_cell.angle_beta   90.00
_cell.angle_gamma   90.00
#
_symmetry.space_group_name_H-M   'P 1'
#
loop_
_entity.id
_entity.type
_entity.pdbx_description
1 polymer ?
#
loop_
_entity_poly.entity_id
_entity_poly.type
_entity_poly.pdbx_seq_one_letter_code
_entity_poly.pdbx_strand_id
1 'polypeptide(L)' 'MRTLGFTGKSGGKMEQEFDMILHAQADSTEDVQDQHSTIYHAICAAVEYQFWGN' A
#
# COMPACT_ATOMS: atom_id res chain seq x y z
N MET A 1 10.03 14.64 -3.47
CA MET A 1 9.48 13.52 -2.67
C MET A 1 8.66 12.67 -3.62
N ARG A 2 8.80 11.34 -3.56
CA ARG A 2 7.88 10.42 -4.27
C ARG A 2 6.82 9.96 -3.28
N THR A 3 5.57 9.84 -3.71
CA THR A 3 4.44 9.46 -2.85
C THR A 3 3.91 8.07 -3.21
N LEU A 4 3.61 7.27 -2.19
CA LEU A 4 2.96 5.97 -2.32
C LEU A 4 1.69 6.00 -1.47
N GLY A 5 0.54 5.78 -2.11
CA GLY A 5 -0.77 5.81 -1.48
C GLY A 5 -1.30 4.42 -1.17
N PHE A 6 -1.92 4.26 0.00
CA PHE A 6 -2.68 3.06 0.39
C PHE A 6 -4.14 3.46 0.50
N THR A 7 -5.02 2.75 -0.19
CA THR A 7 -6.42 3.15 -0.31
C THR A 7 -7.34 1.94 -0.41
N GLY A 8 -8.65 2.19 -0.41
CA GLY A 8 -9.66 1.18 -0.70
C GLY A 8 -9.79 0.91 -2.19
N LYS A 9 -10.89 0.28 -2.60
CA LYS A 9 -11.06 -0.22 -3.96
C LYS A 9 -10.92 0.82 -5.08
N SER A 10 -11.36 2.06 -4.85
CA SER A 10 -11.51 3.07 -5.92
C SER A 10 -10.42 4.13 -5.99
N GLY A 11 -9.54 4.24 -5.00
CA GLY A 11 -8.46 5.24 -4.97
C GLY A 11 -8.91 6.69 -4.71
N GLY A 12 -10.02 7.12 -5.28
CA GLY A 12 -10.56 8.46 -5.12
C GLY A 12 -9.61 9.53 -5.66
N LYS A 13 -9.48 10.65 -4.94
CA LYS A 13 -8.62 11.77 -5.35
C LYS A 13 -7.14 11.41 -5.41
N MET A 14 -6.71 10.37 -4.68
CA MET A 14 -5.32 9.96 -4.64
C MET A 14 -4.78 9.61 -6.02
N GLU A 15 -5.63 9.08 -6.92
CA GLU A 15 -5.30 8.73 -8.33
C GLU A 15 -4.65 9.87 -9.11
N GLN A 16 -4.92 11.12 -8.72
CA GLN A 16 -4.43 12.32 -9.40
C GLN A 16 -3.29 13.01 -8.63
N GLU A 17 -3.11 12.67 -7.35
CA GLU A 17 -2.23 13.39 -6.42
C GLU A 17 -0.99 12.57 -6.03
N PHE A 18 -1.02 11.24 -6.20
CA PHE A 18 0.05 10.33 -5.76
C PHE A 18 0.80 9.71 -6.94
N ASP A 19 2.11 9.48 -6.78
CA ASP A 19 2.94 8.87 -7.85
C ASP A 19 2.60 7.39 -8.08
N MET A 20 2.21 6.67 -7.02
CA MET A 20 1.82 5.26 -7.06
C MET A 20 0.77 4.98 -5.99
N ILE A 21 -0.15 4.05 -6.27
CA ILE A 21 -1.26 3.71 -5.38
C ILE A 21 -1.44 2.20 -5.30
N LEU A 22 -1.70 1.72 -4.08
CA LEU A 22 -2.00 0.33 -3.77
C LEU A 22 -3.44 0.24 -3.27
N HIS A 23 -4.27 -0.48 -4.03
CA HIS A 23 -5.68 -0.66 -3.74
C HIS A 23 -5.89 -1.92 -2.91
N ALA A 24 -6.45 -1.76 -1.71
CA ALA A 24 -7.09 -2.86 -1.02
C ALA A 24 -8.39 -3.24 -1.76
N GLN A 25 -8.61 -4.52 -1.96
CA GLN A 25 -9.80 -5.05 -2.63
C GLN A 25 -10.95 -5.22 -1.63
N ALA A 26 -11.31 -4.12 -0.96
CA ALA A 26 -12.35 -4.07 0.06
C ALA A 26 -13.04 -2.69 0.10
N ASP A 27 -14.27 -2.69 0.62
CA ASP A 27 -15.12 -1.49 0.71
C ASP A 27 -15.33 -1.03 2.17
N SER A 28 -15.10 -1.90 3.16
CA SER A 28 -15.16 -1.58 4.59
C SER A 28 -13.80 -1.05 5.08
N THR A 29 -13.77 -0.22 6.12
CA THR A 29 -12.50 0.36 6.58
C THR A 29 -11.64 -0.70 7.27
N GLU A 30 -12.27 -1.59 8.02
CA GLU A 30 -11.65 -2.70 8.72
C GLU A 30 -10.92 -3.65 7.76
N ASP A 31 -11.59 -4.11 6.69
CA ASP A 31 -10.98 -5.03 5.73
C ASP A 31 -9.88 -4.35 4.90
N VAL A 32 -10.06 -3.06 4.60
CA VAL A 32 -9.03 -2.24 3.94
C VAL A 32 -7.77 -2.16 4.81
N GLN A 33 -7.91 -1.91 6.11
CA GLN A 33 -6.79 -1.78 7.05
C GLN A 33 -6.05 -3.10 7.31
N ASP A 34 -6.77 -4.22 7.34
CA ASP A 34 -6.15 -5.55 7.44
C ASP A 34 -5.28 -5.87 6.21
N GLN A 35 -5.78 -5.53 5.01
CA GLN A 35 -5.00 -5.66 3.79
C GLN A 35 -3.82 -4.69 3.75
N HIS A 36 -4.00 -3.44 4.19
CA HIS A 36 -2.91 -2.46 4.29
C HIS A 36 -1.79 -2.96 5.19
N SER A 37 -2.12 -3.57 6.33
CA SER A 37 -1.14 -4.15 7.25
C SER A 37 -0.33 -5.26 6.57
N THR A 38 -0.98 -6.12 5.78
CA THR A 38 -0.30 -7.18 5.03
C THR A 38 0.62 -6.61 3.95
N ILE A 39 0.12 -5.64 3.15
CA ILE A 39 0.88 -4.99 2.08
C ILE A 39 2.09 -4.24 2.65
N TYR A 40 1.90 -3.50 3.75
CA TYR A 40 2.97 -2.76 4.41
C TYR A 40 4.10 -3.67 4.86
N HIS A 41 3.79 -4.79 5.52
CA HIS A 41 4.81 -5.74 5.94
C HIS A 41 5.49 -6.45 4.75
N ALA A 42 4.77 -6.70 3.65
CA ALA A 42 5.39 -7.21 2.44
C ALA A 42 6.41 -6.22 1.85
N ILE A 43 6.12 -4.91 1.87
CA ILE A 43 7.08 -3.88 1.46
C ILE A 43 8.27 -3.85 2.42
N CYS A 44 8.04 -3.89 3.74
CA CYS A 44 9.13 -3.94 4.72
C CYS A 44 10.04 -5.15 4.48
N ALA A 45 9.48 -6.34 4.27
CA ALA A 45 10.25 -7.55 3.99
C ALA A 45 11.00 -7.47 2.65
N ALA A 46 10.38 -6.91 1.60
CA ALA A 46 11.04 -6.73 0.30
C ALA A 46 12.20 -5.74 0.38
N VAL A 47 12.02 -4.63 1.11
CA VAL A 47 13.09 -3.66 1.38
C VAL A 47 14.18 -4.31 2.22
N GLU A 48 13.82 -5.05 3.27
CA GLU A 48 14.79 -5.74 4.12
C GLU A 48 15.64 -6.71 3.31
N TYR A 49 15.00 -7.56 2.49
CA TYR A 49 15.68 -8.50 1.62
C TYR A 49 16.58 -7.80 0.59
N GLN A 50 16.09 -6.71 -0.02
CA GLN A 50 16.85 -5.98 -1.03
C GLN A 50 18.16 -5.38 -0.49
N PHE A 51 18.18 -4.97 0.78
CA PHE A 51 19.34 -4.30 1.39
C PHE A 51 20.20 -5.22 2.27
N TRP A 52 19.62 -6.27 2.86
CA TRP A 52 20.29 -7.15 3.84
C TRP A 52 20.04 -8.64 3.64
N GLY A 53 19.27 -9.04 2.62
CA GLY A 53 19.09 -10.44 2.26
C GLY A 53 20.36 -11.05 1.68
N ASN A 54 20.65 -12.29 2.07
CA ASN A 54 21.68 -13.11 1.43
C ASN A 54 21.20 -13.69 0.08
#